data_AF-D0GPB8-F1
#
_entry.id   AF-D0GPB8-F1
#
_cell.length_a   1.000
_cell.length_b   1.000
_cell.length_c   1.000
_cell.angle_alpha   90.00
_cell.angle_beta   90.00
_cell.angle_gamma   90.00
#
_symmetry.space_group_name_H-M   'P 1'
#
loop_
_entity.id
_entity.type
_entity.pdbx_description
1 polymer ?
#
loop_
_entity_poly.entity_id
_entity_poly.type
_entity_poly.pdbx_seq_one_letter_code
_entity_poly.pdbx_strand_id
1 'polypeptide(L)'
;MKKFLLVMISLLFFVSCFENAEKLKSENRIFRTNDKYYVYYDGNTFELPKDLYLTKTKKVEQYFTSGMLKQLNIGTLSKAELLNDLNKYFPSGIKYITENETPVGSVLIPVTSVGSEKHVDSIKFEKMLANMPKAQEVKKDDETQEETVVNTNPAETLKGKKFEILNANGIDGFAKNIGEKLKAKFGIEYNAENYTKPETMNYVIVRKLNDTEIEAILAEAGLKYAKILEDKTVKPDADFVLITGNDSQINFPVEIVTLGEKSVTADKIKGYNVKNIKSSEYKGEKLDKIIDVKIVYNPSDVYTAKLLAKQIGGGVKLIADNEINGKIIIVSKN
;
A
#
# COMPACT_ATOMS: atom_id res chain seq x y z
N MET A 1 -16.15 -46.23 20.74
CA MET A 1 -15.20 -45.50 19.87
C MET A 1 -15.80 -44.31 19.12
N LYS A 2 -17.03 -44.36 18.59
CA LYS A 2 -17.64 -43.22 17.85
C LYS A 2 -17.93 -41.96 18.70
N LYS A 3 -18.20 -42.09 20.01
CA LYS A 3 -18.47 -40.94 20.89
C LYS A 3 -17.23 -40.14 21.31
N PHE A 4 -16.06 -40.77 21.40
CA PHE A 4 -14.80 -40.09 21.77
C PHE A 4 -14.17 -39.33 20.58
N LEU A 5 -14.32 -39.86 19.36
CA LEU A 5 -13.83 -39.18 18.15
C LEU A 5 -14.59 -37.87 17.88
N LEU A 6 -15.90 -37.84 18.19
CA LEU A 6 -16.74 -36.66 17.98
C LEU A 6 -16.41 -35.53 18.97
N VAL A 7 -16.03 -35.88 20.20
CA VAL A 7 -15.59 -34.93 21.23
C VAL A 7 -14.20 -34.36 20.91
N MET A 8 -13.29 -35.18 20.35
CA MET A 8 -11.95 -34.72 19.92
C MET A 8 -12.00 -33.83 18.67
N ILE A 9 -12.88 -34.13 17.70
CA ILE A 9 -13.11 -33.28 16.54
C ILE A 9 -13.76 -31.95 16.95
N SER A 10 -14.70 -31.95 17.91
CA SER A 10 -15.25 -30.68 18.43
C SER A 10 -14.20 -29.85 19.17
N LEU A 11 -13.24 -30.47 19.86
CA LEU A 11 -12.18 -29.75 20.58
C LEU A 11 -11.11 -29.14 19.64
N LEU A 12 -10.80 -29.81 18.52
CA LEU A 12 -9.88 -29.31 17.48
C LEU A 12 -10.43 -28.12 16.67
N PHE A 13 -11.77 -27.99 16.58
CA PHE A 13 -12.41 -26.80 16.03
C PHE A 13 -12.35 -25.57 16.96
N PHE A 14 -12.15 -25.76 18.27
CA PHE A 14 -12.00 -24.64 19.20
C PHE A 14 -10.57 -24.06 19.21
N VAL A 15 -9.53 -24.88 19.06
CA VAL A 15 -8.14 -24.38 19.13
C VAL A 15 -7.72 -23.61 17.86
N SER A 16 -8.21 -24.03 16.68
CA SER A 16 -7.90 -23.36 15.39
C SER A 16 -8.66 -22.04 15.16
N CYS A 17 -9.76 -21.82 15.88
CA CYS A 17 -10.48 -20.53 15.88
C CYS A 17 -9.86 -19.53 16.88
N PHE A 18 -9.27 -20.00 17.98
CA PHE A 18 -8.68 -19.12 19.00
C PHE A 18 -7.37 -18.45 18.53
N GLU A 19 -6.47 -19.18 17.86
CA GLU A 19 -5.20 -18.61 17.35
C GLU A 19 -5.41 -17.56 16.24
N ASN A 20 -6.45 -17.73 15.41
CA ASN A 20 -6.82 -16.74 14.40
C ASN A 20 -7.52 -15.52 15.01
N ALA A 21 -8.33 -15.71 16.05
CA ALA A 21 -9.04 -14.62 16.72
C ALA A 21 -8.08 -13.68 17.48
N GLU A 22 -7.02 -14.19 18.12
CA GLU A 22 -6.03 -13.34 18.78
C GLU A 22 -5.18 -12.54 17.79
N LYS A 23 -4.77 -13.15 16.67
CA LYS A 23 -4.02 -12.45 15.62
C LYS A 23 -4.85 -11.39 14.89
N LEU A 24 -6.16 -11.59 14.77
CA LEU A 24 -7.09 -10.57 14.23
C LEU A 24 -7.32 -9.42 15.22
N LYS A 25 -7.24 -9.66 16.53
CA LYS A 25 -7.45 -8.64 17.57
C LYS A 25 -6.34 -7.61 17.66
N SER A 26 -5.12 -7.94 17.25
CA SER A 26 -3.98 -7.00 17.19
C SER A 26 -3.96 -6.15 15.92
N GLU A 27 -4.80 -6.44 14.95
CA GLU A 27 -4.80 -5.78 13.64
C GLU A 27 -5.90 -4.73 13.52
N ASN A 28 -5.62 -3.69 12.72
CA ASN A 28 -6.57 -2.62 12.44
C ASN A 28 -7.79 -3.16 11.68
N ARG A 29 -8.99 -2.93 12.22
CA ARG A 29 -10.22 -3.55 11.72
C ARG A 29 -11.47 -2.73 12.05
N ILE A 30 -12.54 -2.94 11.29
CA ILE A 30 -13.87 -2.43 11.59
C ILE A 30 -14.80 -3.58 11.99
N PHE A 31 -15.61 -3.34 13.02
CA PHE A 31 -16.63 -4.30 13.47
C PHE A 31 -17.92 -3.60 13.88
N ARG A 32 -19.02 -4.37 13.88
CA ARG A 32 -20.34 -3.91 14.29
C ARG A 32 -20.84 -4.73 15.47
N THR A 33 -21.28 -4.06 16.54
CA THR A 33 -21.88 -4.67 17.72
C THR A 33 -23.05 -3.84 18.21
N ASN A 34 -24.19 -4.48 18.47
CA ASN A 34 -25.40 -3.85 19.02
C ASN A 34 -25.81 -2.55 18.29
N ASP A 35 -25.84 -2.61 16.95
CA ASP A 35 -26.20 -1.47 16.07
C ASP A 35 -25.21 -0.28 16.09
N LYS A 36 -24.06 -0.45 16.73
CA LYS A 36 -22.95 0.51 16.72
C LYS A 36 -21.80 0.00 15.88
N TYR A 37 -21.01 0.95 15.38
CA TYR A 37 -19.92 0.71 14.45
C TYR A 37 -18.62 1.14 15.10
N TYR A 38 -17.61 0.29 15.07
CA TYR A 38 -16.35 0.51 15.75
C TYR A 38 -15.16 0.23 14.85
N VAL A 39 -14.13 1.07 14.95
CA VAL A 39 -12.84 0.83 14.32
C VAL A 39 -11.81 0.62 15.42
N TYR A 40 -11.15 -0.53 15.42
CA TYR A 40 -9.92 -0.72 16.18
C TYR A 40 -8.74 -0.29 15.30
N TYR A 41 -7.95 0.66 15.78
CA TYR A 41 -6.84 1.26 15.06
C TYR A 41 -5.68 1.59 16.01
N ASP A 42 -4.51 1.01 15.73
CA ASP A 42 -3.24 1.22 16.43
C ASP A 42 -3.36 1.11 17.97
N GLY A 43 -4.14 0.14 18.44
CA GLY A 43 -4.38 -0.10 19.87
C GLY A 43 -5.61 0.58 20.46
N ASN A 44 -6.28 1.45 19.71
CA ASN A 44 -7.38 2.28 20.19
C ASN A 44 -8.70 1.93 19.48
N THR A 45 -9.83 2.07 20.17
CA THR A 45 -11.17 1.80 19.59
C THR A 45 -11.96 3.09 19.41
N PHE A 46 -12.40 3.34 18.17
CA PHE A 46 -13.21 4.49 17.79
C PHE A 46 -14.65 4.06 17.54
N GLU A 47 -15.61 4.72 18.17
CA GLU A 47 -17.03 4.57 17.84
C GLU A 47 -17.41 5.54 16.71
N LEU A 48 -17.98 5.00 15.63
CA LEU A 48 -18.48 5.75 14.48
C LEU A 48 -20.00 5.90 14.62
N PRO A 49 -20.55 7.14 14.56
CA PRO A 49 -21.99 7.35 14.49
C PRO A 49 -22.59 6.65 13.26
N LYS A 50 -23.77 6.04 13.43
CA LYS A 50 -24.45 5.31 12.33
C LYS A 50 -24.74 6.19 11.10
N ASP A 51 -25.01 7.47 11.36
CA ASP A 51 -25.34 8.48 10.37
C ASP A 51 -24.12 9.25 9.84
N LEU A 52 -22.90 8.83 10.23
CA LEU A 52 -21.64 9.39 9.76
C LEU A 52 -21.44 9.08 8.27
N TYR A 53 -21.21 10.12 7.48
CA TYR A 53 -20.81 10.01 6.09
C TYR A 53 -19.32 9.68 5.99
N LEU A 54 -18.98 8.56 5.35
CA LEU A 54 -17.58 8.23 4.99
C LEU A 54 -17.19 8.83 3.63
N THR A 55 -18.18 9.10 2.79
CA THR A 55 -18.05 9.78 1.51
C THR A 55 -19.15 10.83 1.37
N LYS A 56 -19.14 11.63 0.30
CA LYS A 56 -20.19 12.64 0.04
C LYS A 56 -21.61 12.08 -0.04
N THR A 57 -21.78 10.78 -0.27
CA THR A 57 -23.09 10.19 -0.58
C THR A 57 -23.42 8.96 0.27
N LYS A 58 -22.47 8.44 1.05
CA LYS A 58 -22.63 7.14 1.71
C LYS A 58 -22.25 7.19 3.19
N LYS A 59 -23.21 6.78 4.02
CA LYS A 59 -23.10 6.65 5.48
C LYS A 59 -22.49 5.32 5.89
N VAL A 60 -21.90 5.29 7.09
CA VAL A 60 -21.30 4.08 7.67
C VAL A 60 -22.29 2.91 7.67
N GLU A 61 -23.55 3.16 8.05
CA GLU A 61 -24.58 2.12 8.13
C GLU A 61 -24.89 1.47 6.78
N GLN A 62 -24.76 2.23 5.69
CA GLN A 62 -25.08 1.79 4.33
C GLN A 62 -24.04 0.86 3.73
N TYR A 63 -22.89 0.65 4.39
CA TYR A 63 -21.93 -0.39 4.00
C TYR A 63 -22.29 -1.77 4.55
N PHE A 64 -23.13 -1.81 5.59
CA PHE A 64 -23.49 -3.05 6.26
C PHE A 64 -24.88 -3.51 5.83
N THR A 65 -25.07 -4.82 5.73
CA THR A 65 -26.39 -5.38 5.41
C THR A 65 -27.34 -5.20 6.59
N SER A 66 -28.63 -5.18 6.29
CA SER A 66 -29.72 -5.21 7.26
C SER A 66 -30.71 -6.34 6.91
N GLY A 67 -31.54 -6.74 7.88
CA GLY A 67 -32.59 -7.73 7.66
C GLY A 67 -32.09 -9.14 7.31
N MET A 68 -32.73 -9.79 6.33
CA MET A 68 -32.53 -11.19 5.95
C MET A 68 -31.09 -11.52 5.52
N LEU A 69 -30.35 -10.57 4.93
CA LEU A 69 -28.96 -10.78 4.50
C LEU A 69 -27.99 -10.91 5.69
N LYS A 70 -28.28 -10.22 6.80
CA LYS A 70 -27.52 -10.37 8.06
C LYS A 70 -27.72 -11.75 8.67
N GLN A 71 -28.91 -12.34 8.53
CA GLN A 71 -29.22 -13.70 9.01
C GLN A 71 -28.50 -14.79 8.21
N LEU A 72 -27.98 -14.46 7.02
CA LEU A 72 -27.19 -15.35 6.16
C LEU A 72 -25.67 -15.15 6.32
N ASN A 73 -25.20 -14.49 7.39
CA ASN A 73 -23.79 -14.15 7.65
C ASN A 73 -23.11 -13.30 6.54
N ILE A 74 -23.88 -12.53 5.78
CA ILE A 74 -23.36 -11.54 4.83
C ILE A 74 -23.42 -10.19 5.52
N GLY A 75 -22.42 -9.81 6.32
CA GLY A 75 -22.48 -8.58 7.13
C GLY A 75 -22.20 -7.28 6.39
N THR A 76 -21.59 -7.32 5.20
CA THR A 76 -21.13 -6.11 4.46
C THR A 76 -21.49 -6.21 2.98
N LEU A 77 -22.10 -5.14 2.45
CA LEU A 77 -22.56 -5.07 1.05
C LEU A 77 -21.38 -4.93 0.06
N SER A 78 -20.30 -4.26 0.47
CA SER A 78 -19.07 -4.12 -0.31
C SER A 78 -17.87 -3.94 0.62
N LYS A 79 -17.14 -5.03 0.87
CA LYS A 79 -15.98 -5.05 1.78
C LYS A 79 -14.84 -4.13 1.29
N ALA A 80 -14.53 -4.20 0.00
CA ALA A 80 -13.44 -3.39 -0.59
C ALA A 80 -13.74 -1.89 -0.54
N GLU A 81 -14.99 -1.50 -0.80
CA GLU A 81 -15.41 -0.10 -0.78
C GLU A 81 -15.38 0.47 0.64
N LEU A 82 -15.90 -0.27 1.63
CA LEU A 82 -15.84 0.13 3.03
C LEU A 82 -14.40 0.35 3.51
N LEU A 83 -13.51 -0.60 3.24
CA LEU A 83 -12.10 -0.48 3.64
C LEU A 83 -11.41 0.67 2.93
N ASN A 84 -11.65 0.85 1.62
CA ASN A 84 -11.10 1.96 0.85
C ASN A 84 -11.55 3.33 1.39
N ASP A 85 -12.82 3.47 1.77
CA ASP A 85 -13.35 4.72 2.29
C ASP A 85 -12.90 5.01 3.72
N LEU A 86 -12.76 3.99 4.57
CA LEU A 86 -12.18 4.15 5.90
C LEU A 86 -10.69 4.52 5.83
N ASN A 87 -9.92 3.91 4.93
CA ASN A 87 -8.48 4.15 4.82
C ASN A 87 -8.12 5.59 4.40
N LYS A 88 -9.09 6.40 4.00
CA LYS A 88 -8.92 7.85 3.81
C LYS A 88 -8.73 8.62 5.12
N TYR A 89 -9.22 8.06 6.24
CA TYR A 89 -9.18 8.68 7.57
C TYR A 89 -8.19 7.98 8.52
N PHE A 90 -7.78 6.75 8.20
CA PHE A 90 -6.93 5.91 9.04
C PHE A 90 -5.62 5.59 8.31
N PRO A 91 -4.53 6.36 8.52
CA PRO A 91 -3.29 6.26 7.75
C PRO A 91 -2.62 4.89 7.74
N SER A 92 -2.58 4.18 8.88
CA SER A 92 -2.04 2.82 9.00
C SER A 92 -2.93 1.75 8.34
N GLY A 93 -4.11 2.15 7.82
CA GLY A 93 -5.06 1.30 7.13
C GLY A 93 -5.87 0.38 8.04
N ILE A 94 -7.13 0.17 7.67
CA ILE A 94 -8.05 -0.85 8.20
C ILE A 94 -7.97 -2.07 7.28
N LYS A 95 -7.61 -3.21 7.85
CA LYS A 95 -7.29 -4.44 7.11
C LYS A 95 -8.46 -5.43 7.07
N TYR A 96 -9.25 -5.46 8.14
CA TYR A 96 -10.28 -6.48 8.31
C TYR A 96 -11.64 -5.90 8.63
N ILE A 97 -12.68 -6.66 8.26
CA ILE A 97 -14.04 -6.47 8.75
C ILE A 97 -14.37 -7.71 9.56
N THR A 98 -14.67 -7.50 10.83
CA THR A 98 -14.93 -8.56 11.81
C THR A 98 -16.31 -8.38 12.45
N GLU A 99 -16.82 -9.44 13.08
CA GLU A 99 -18.16 -9.46 13.65
C GLU A 99 -18.12 -10.02 15.08
N ASN A 100 -19.15 -9.70 15.87
CA ASN A 100 -19.36 -10.21 17.23
C ASN A 100 -18.23 -9.89 18.22
N GLU A 101 -17.58 -8.74 18.03
CA GLU A 101 -16.57 -8.25 18.95
C GLU A 101 -17.16 -7.37 20.05
N THR A 102 -16.62 -7.49 21.26
CA THR A 102 -16.95 -6.57 22.35
C THR A 102 -15.89 -5.47 22.38
N PRO A 103 -16.26 -4.19 22.16
CA PRO A 103 -15.30 -3.08 22.22
C PRO A 103 -14.74 -2.96 23.64
N VAL A 104 -13.41 -2.87 23.75
CA VAL A 104 -12.73 -2.62 25.03
C VAL A 104 -12.48 -1.12 25.14
N GLY A 105 -13.42 -0.41 25.76
CA GLY A 105 -13.48 1.04 25.71
C GLY A 105 -13.76 1.57 24.30
N SER A 106 -14.19 2.82 24.20
CA SER A 106 -14.27 3.51 22.93
C SER A 106 -14.18 5.02 23.13
N VAL A 107 -13.66 5.71 22.13
CA VAL A 107 -13.76 7.16 22.01
C VAL A 107 -14.57 7.48 20.77
N LEU A 108 -15.39 8.53 20.83
CA LEU A 108 -16.14 8.97 19.66
C LEU A 108 -15.18 9.59 18.65
N ILE A 109 -15.33 9.22 17.38
CA ILE A 109 -14.64 9.93 16.31
C ILE A 109 -15.08 11.40 16.30
N PRO A 110 -14.15 12.37 16.19
CA PRO A 110 -14.51 13.78 16.04
C PRO A 110 -15.32 13.98 14.77
N VAL A 111 -16.48 14.60 14.90
CA VAL A 111 -17.39 14.89 13.79
C VAL A 111 -17.62 16.39 13.66
N THR A 112 -17.83 16.82 12.42
CA THR A 112 -18.34 18.14 12.07
C THR A 112 -19.66 18.00 11.33
N SER A 113 -20.57 18.95 11.55
CA SER A 113 -21.87 18.95 10.87
C SER A 113 -21.85 19.96 9.72
N VAL A 114 -22.17 19.49 8.51
CA VAL A 114 -22.40 20.34 7.34
C VAL A 114 -23.88 20.23 6.99
N GLY A 115 -24.66 21.24 7.38
CA GLY A 115 -26.12 21.14 7.35
C GLY A 115 -26.62 20.06 8.30
N SER A 116 -27.39 19.09 7.78
CA SER A 116 -27.87 17.92 8.53
C SER A 116 -26.93 16.71 8.48
N GLU A 117 -25.86 16.78 7.69
CA GLU A 117 -24.93 15.67 7.51
C GLU A 117 -23.78 15.74 8.52
N LYS A 118 -23.41 14.59 9.07
CA LYS A 118 -22.24 14.44 9.94
C LYS A 118 -21.09 13.86 9.14
N HIS A 119 -19.96 14.56 9.15
CA HIS A 119 -18.72 14.17 8.48
C HIS A 119 -17.60 14.06 9.52
N VAL A 120 -16.54 13.32 9.21
CA VAL A 120 -15.35 13.29 10.08
C VAL A 120 -14.73 14.68 10.11
N ASP A 121 -14.48 15.21 11.31
CA ASP A 121 -13.66 16.41 11.46
C ASP A 121 -12.20 16.01 11.29
N SER A 122 -11.72 15.95 10.04
CA SER A 122 -10.42 15.40 9.70
C SER A 122 -9.27 16.06 10.46
N ILE A 123 -9.34 17.38 10.70
CA ILE A 123 -8.30 18.13 11.42
C ILE A 123 -8.28 17.73 12.90
N LYS A 124 -9.44 17.69 13.56
CA LYS A 124 -9.50 17.24 14.96
C LYS A 124 -9.13 15.77 15.07
N PHE A 125 -9.54 14.96 14.10
CA PHE A 125 -9.28 13.53 14.11
C PHE A 125 -7.80 13.22 13.90
N GLU A 126 -7.13 13.87 12.96
CA GLU A 126 -5.68 13.76 12.76
C GLU A 126 -4.89 14.15 14.01
N LYS A 127 -5.25 15.29 14.64
CA LYS A 127 -4.66 15.68 15.93
C LYS A 127 -4.93 14.67 17.03
N MET A 128 -6.11 14.07 17.04
CA MET A 128 -6.46 13.03 18.00
C MET A 128 -5.58 11.79 17.80
N LEU A 129 -5.40 11.33 16.55
CA LEU A 129 -4.55 10.20 16.19
C LEU A 129 -3.08 10.44 16.55
N ALA A 130 -2.55 11.63 16.29
CA ALA A 130 -1.17 11.99 16.61
C ALA A 130 -0.85 11.95 18.11
N ASN A 131 -1.85 12.24 18.95
CA ASN A 131 -1.70 12.31 20.40
C ASN A 131 -2.11 11.01 21.13
N MET A 132 -2.51 9.97 20.39
CA MET A 132 -2.91 8.70 21.00
C MET A 132 -1.71 7.80 21.33
N PRO A 133 -1.80 7.02 22.42
CA PRO A 133 -0.83 5.98 22.69
C PRO A 133 -0.93 4.92 21.59
N LYS A 134 0.13 4.78 20.79
CA LYS A 134 0.26 3.69 19.81
C LYS A 134 0.64 2.41 20.55
N ALA A 135 0.05 1.28 20.18
CA ALA A 135 0.52 -0.02 20.64
C ALA A 135 2.02 -0.19 20.30
N GLN A 136 2.85 -0.49 21.29
CA GLN A 136 4.31 -0.51 21.16
C GLN A 136 4.78 -1.46 20.05
N GLU A 137 5.40 -0.92 19.00
CA GLU A 137 6.42 -1.62 18.23
C GLU A 137 7.81 -1.16 18.70
N VAL A 138 8.74 -2.11 18.72
CA VAL A 138 10.12 -1.98 19.20
C VAL A 138 10.83 -0.81 18.51
N LYS A 139 11.47 0.02 19.34
CA LYS A 139 12.23 1.22 18.96
C LYS A 139 13.18 1.01 17.77
N LYS A 140 13.12 1.94 16.82
CA LYS A 140 14.29 2.49 16.13
C LYS A 140 14.15 4.01 16.12
N ASP A 141 15.01 4.68 16.89
CA ASP A 141 15.44 6.07 16.65
C ASP A 141 16.20 6.07 15.29
N ASP A 142 16.18 7.06 14.40
CA ASP A 142 15.95 8.50 14.49
C ASP A 142 15.29 9.04 13.20
N GLU A 143 14.53 10.11 13.39
CA GLU A 143 14.20 11.22 12.48
C GLU A 143 13.79 10.94 11.02
N THR A 144 12.47 10.87 10.79
CA THR A 144 11.87 11.27 9.51
C THR A 144 10.67 12.16 9.74
N GLN A 145 10.72 13.32 9.08
CA GLN A 145 9.67 14.33 9.03
C GLN A 145 8.31 13.70 8.70
N GLU A 146 7.25 14.17 9.36
CA GLU A 146 5.88 13.78 9.10
C GLU A 146 5.50 14.09 7.64
N GLU A 147 5.43 13.06 6.79
CA GLU A 147 4.73 13.17 5.52
C GLU A 147 3.22 13.04 5.76
N THR A 148 2.54 14.18 5.73
CA THR A 148 1.08 14.25 5.57
C THR A 148 0.66 13.53 4.29
N VAL A 149 0.06 12.34 4.40
CA VAL A 149 -0.57 11.64 3.28
C VAL A 149 -1.93 12.29 3.01
N VAL A 150 -1.92 13.38 2.25
CA VAL A 150 -3.14 13.92 1.65
C VAL A 150 -3.49 13.00 0.47
N ASN A 151 -4.64 12.33 0.52
CA ASN A 151 -5.14 11.56 -0.63
C ASN A 151 -5.58 12.54 -1.72
N THR A 152 -4.63 12.93 -2.54
CA THR A 152 -4.79 13.92 -3.59
C THR A 152 -4.79 13.25 -4.95
N ASN A 153 -5.73 13.67 -5.80
CA ASN A 153 -5.68 13.38 -7.22
C ASN A 153 -4.30 13.84 -7.76
N PRO A 154 -3.41 12.95 -8.25
CA PRO A 154 -2.08 13.35 -8.70
C PRO A 154 -2.13 14.41 -9.81
N ALA A 155 -3.19 14.44 -10.62
CA ALA A 155 -3.36 15.47 -11.64
C ALA A 155 -3.59 16.87 -11.07
N GLU A 156 -4.12 16.99 -9.85
CA GLU A 156 -4.31 18.27 -9.17
C GLU A 156 -3.06 18.69 -8.39
N THR A 157 -2.41 17.76 -7.70
CA THR A 157 -1.24 18.13 -6.88
C THR A 157 0.05 18.27 -7.64
N LEU A 158 0.18 17.58 -8.79
CA LEU A 158 1.36 17.73 -9.64
C LEU A 158 1.33 19.01 -10.49
N LYS A 159 0.16 19.63 -10.65
CA LYS A 159 0.01 20.80 -11.53
C LYS A 159 0.96 21.93 -11.12
N GLY A 160 1.76 22.40 -12.07
CA GLY A 160 2.73 23.48 -11.85
C GLY A 160 4.00 23.08 -11.08
N LYS A 161 4.15 21.83 -10.63
CA LYS A 161 5.43 21.36 -10.07
C LYS A 161 6.50 21.32 -11.15
N LYS A 162 7.75 21.61 -10.76
CA LYS A 162 8.91 21.73 -11.67
C LYS A 162 9.68 20.42 -11.78
N PHE A 163 9.75 19.89 -12.99
CA PHE A 163 10.37 18.62 -13.28
C PHE A 163 11.58 18.80 -14.18
N GLU A 164 12.64 18.05 -13.91
CA GLU A 164 13.80 17.96 -14.79
C GLU A 164 13.89 16.53 -15.30
N ILE A 165 13.84 16.37 -16.62
CA ILE A 165 13.87 15.06 -17.27
C ILE A 165 15.17 14.96 -18.06
N LEU A 166 16.08 14.15 -17.54
CA LEU A 166 17.46 14.09 -18.01
C LEU A 166 17.67 12.79 -18.79
N ASN A 167 18.01 12.91 -20.06
CA ASN A 167 18.25 11.77 -20.93
C ASN A 167 19.65 11.19 -20.73
N ALA A 168 19.74 10.01 -20.14
CA ALA A 168 21.00 9.30 -19.94
C ALA A 168 21.15 8.09 -20.89
N ASN A 169 20.16 7.82 -21.74
CA ASN A 169 20.14 6.63 -22.61
C ASN A 169 20.59 6.89 -24.06
N GLY A 170 20.80 8.15 -24.43
CA GLY A 170 21.28 8.53 -25.77
C GLY A 170 20.24 8.40 -26.89
N ILE A 171 18.96 8.19 -26.57
CA ILE A 171 17.86 8.15 -27.54
C ILE A 171 17.34 9.57 -27.75
N ASP A 172 17.51 10.11 -28.95
CA ASP A 172 17.08 11.47 -29.28
C ASP A 172 15.58 11.68 -29.03
N GLY A 173 15.25 12.80 -28.38
CA GLY A 173 13.88 13.18 -28.07
C GLY A 173 13.20 12.39 -26.95
N PHE A 174 13.85 11.38 -26.35
CA PHE A 174 13.23 10.52 -25.34
C PHE A 174 12.74 11.29 -24.10
N ALA A 175 13.62 12.09 -23.47
CA ALA A 175 13.27 12.92 -22.32
C ALA A 175 12.17 13.94 -22.66
N LYS A 176 12.22 14.54 -23.86
CA LYS A 176 11.19 15.48 -24.32
C LYS A 176 9.83 14.80 -24.44
N ASN A 177 9.77 13.61 -25.03
CA ASN A 177 8.52 12.85 -25.20
C ASN A 177 7.89 12.48 -23.85
N ILE A 178 8.70 12.04 -22.88
CA ILE A 178 8.22 11.79 -21.51
C ILE A 178 7.68 13.09 -20.89
N GLY A 179 8.42 14.19 -21.02
CA GLY A 179 8.00 15.49 -20.49
C GLY A 179 6.69 15.99 -21.08
N GLU A 180 6.51 15.89 -22.40
CA GLU A 180 5.24 16.27 -23.04
C GLU A 180 4.07 15.40 -22.55
N LYS A 181 4.29 14.09 -22.39
CA LYS A 181 3.29 13.17 -21.86
C LYS A 181 2.88 13.52 -20.43
N LEU A 182 3.85 13.75 -19.55
CA LEU A 182 3.60 14.12 -18.15
C LEU A 182 2.94 15.50 -18.04
N LYS A 183 3.37 16.48 -18.84
CA LYS A 183 2.73 17.81 -18.92
C LYS A 183 1.29 17.72 -19.36
N ALA A 184 1.00 16.93 -20.41
CA ALA A 184 -0.36 16.75 -20.90
C ALA A 184 -1.27 16.08 -19.85
N LYS A 185 -0.74 15.12 -19.09
CA LYS A 185 -1.50 14.36 -18.09
C LYS A 185 -1.72 15.10 -16.78
N PHE A 186 -0.67 15.77 -16.27
CA PHE A 186 -0.61 16.27 -14.91
C PHE A 186 -0.44 17.80 -14.82
N GLY A 187 -0.25 18.49 -15.95
CA GLY A 187 -0.06 19.94 -15.97
C GLY A 187 1.23 20.41 -15.30
N ILE A 188 2.26 19.58 -15.25
CA ILE A 188 3.58 19.93 -14.71
C ILE A 188 4.30 20.97 -15.59
N GLU A 189 5.25 21.69 -14.99
CA GLU A 189 6.30 22.39 -15.72
C GLU A 189 7.49 21.46 -15.86
N TYR A 190 8.10 21.37 -17.05
CA TYR A 190 9.27 20.51 -17.23
C TYR A 190 10.32 21.12 -18.14
N ASN A 191 11.57 20.77 -17.86
CA ASN A 191 12.70 20.89 -18.79
C ASN A 191 13.17 19.49 -19.18
N ALA A 192 13.64 19.35 -20.42
CA ALA A 192 14.21 18.11 -20.94
C ALA A 192 15.56 18.39 -21.58
N GLU A 193 16.60 17.67 -21.15
CA GLU A 193 17.97 17.82 -21.64
C GLU A 193 18.73 16.49 -21.53
N ASN A 194 19.98 16.45 -22.00
CA ASN A 194 20.84 15.29 -21.82
C ASN A 194 21.49 15.30 -20.44
N TYR A 195 21.54 14.12 -19.81
CA TYR A 195 22.32 13.92 -18.60
C TYR A 195 23.82 13.86 -18.94
N THR A 196 24.66 14.36 -18.04
CA THR A 196 26.11 14.44 -18.27
C THR A 196 26.81 13.09 -18.24
N LYS A 197 26.14 12.06 -17.71
CA LYS A 197 26.67 10.69 -17.62
C LYS A 197 25.70 9.73 -18.30
N PRO A 198 26.19 8.77 -19.10
CA PRO A 198 25.34 7.70 -19.60
C PRO A 198 24.90 6.78 -18.44
N GLU A 199 23.64 6.40 -18.43
CA GLU A 199 23.06 5.49 -17.42
C GLU A 199 22.17 4.46 -18.10
N THR A 200 22.23 3.21 -17.64
CA THR A 200 21.33 2.16 -18.10
C THR A 200 20.06 2.10 -17.26
N MET A 201 20.15 2.37 -15.96
CA MET A 201 19.04 2.41 -15.00
C MET A 201 18.30 3.75 -15.05
N ASN A 202 16.99 3.75 -14.80
CA ASN A 202 16.27 5.00 -14.54
C ASN A 202 16.41 5.39 -13.07
N TYR A 203 16.72 6.66 -12.83
CA TYR A 203 16.82 7.19 -11.48
C TYR A 203 15.78 8.28 -11.22
N VAL A 204 15.35 8.37 -9.97
CA VAL A 204 14.51 9.45 -9.49
C VAL A 204 15.20 10.17 -8.33
N ILE A 205 15.11 11.49 -8.34
CA ILE A 205 15.51 12.33 -7.20
C ILE A 205 14.23 13.01 -6.71
N VAL A 206 13.81 12.62 -5.52
CA VAL A 206 12.55 13.05 -4.90
C VAL A 206 12.83 14.16 -3.91
N ARG A 207 12.14 15.29 -4.02
CA ARG A 207 12.30 16.43 -3.09
C ARG A 207 10.98 16.88 -2.47
N LYS A 208 9.97 17.16 -3.30
CA LYS A 208 8.67 17.70 -2.82
C LYS A 208 7.47 16.87 -3.27
N LEU A 209 7.70 15.64 -3.70
CA LEU A 209 6.65 14.75 -4.17
C LEU A 209 6.42 13.66 -3.16
N ASN A 210 5.16 13.29 -3.00
CA ASN A 210 4.80 12.11 -2.22
C ASN A 210 4.84 10.85 -3.08
N ASP A 211 4.75 9.71 -2.42
CA ASP A 211 4.81 8.40 -3.06
C ASP A 211 3.74 8.15 -4.13
N THR A 212 2.51 8.61 -3.90
CA THR A 212 1.40 8.41 -4.85
C THR A 212 1.63 9.19 -6.14
N GLU A 213 2.17 10.40 -6.02
CA GLU A 213 2.57 11.22 -7.15
C GLU A 213 3.65 10.55 -8.00
N ILE A 214 4.68 10.00 -7.36
CA ILE A 214 5.80 9.35 -8.04
C ILE A 214 5.35 8.08 -8.75
N GLU A 215 4.52 7.26 -8.11
CA GLU A 215 3.93 6.08 -8.74
C GLU A 215 3.08 6.44 -9.98
N ALA A 216 2.33 7.55 -9.93
CA ALA A 216 1.57 8.04 -11.07
C ALA A 216 2.47 8.52 -12.21
N ILE A 217 3.56 9.23 -11.89
CA ILE A 217 4.55 9.71 -12.87
C ILE A 217 5.23 8.54 -13.57
N LEU A 218 5.72 7.56 -12.83
CA LEU A 218 6.44 6.41 -13.40
C LEU A 218 5.52 5.55 -14.26
N ALA A 219 4.28 5.34 -13.82
CA ALA A 219 3.28 4.63 -14.60
C ALA A 219 2.94 5.36 -15.91
N GLU A 220 2.75 6.69 -15.87
CA GLU A 220 2.50 7.49 -17.07
C GLU A 220 3.73 7.54 -17.99
N ALA A 221 4.94 7.66 -17.44
CA ALA A 221 6.18 7.61 -18.22
C ALA A 221 6.41 6.23 -18.88
N GLY A 222 5.73 5.18 -18.40
CA GLY A 222 5.86 3.82 -18.93
C GLY A 222 7.16 3.13 -18.53
N LEU A 223 7.77 3.55 -17.42
CA LEU A 223 9.01 2.98 -16.90
C LEU A 223 8.71 1.77 -16.02
N LYS A 224 9.53 0.72 -16.15
CA LYS A 224 9.42 -0.52 -15.36
C LYS A 224 10.34 -0.52 -14.15
N TYR A 225 11.54 0.01 -14.32
CA TYR A 225 12.55 0.07 -13.27
C TYR A 225 12.81 1.53 -12.91
N ALA A 226 12.83 1.84 -11.62
CA ALA A 226 13.20 3.14 -11.11
C ALA A 226 13.88 2.99 -9.76
N LYS A 227 15.01 3.69 -9.62
CA LYS A 227 15.84 3.69 -8.42
C LYS A 227 15.96 5.10 -7.84
N ILE A 228 15.83 5.25 -6.53
CA ILE A 228 16.11 6.49 -5.82
C ILE A 228 17.62 6.75 -5.91
N LEU A 229 17.96 7.96 -6.36
CA LEU A 229 19.31 8.48 -6.33
C LEU A 229 19.39 9.59 -5.28
N GLU A 230 20.19 9.36 -4.24
CA GLU A 230 20.46 10.37 -3.22
C GLU A 230 21.57 11.32 -3.71
N ASP A 231 21.21 12.23 -4.63
CA ASP A 231 22.11 13.31 -5.07
C ASP A 231 21.38 14.66 -5.03
N LYS A 232 21.72 15.47 -4.03
CA LYS A 232 21.09 16.79 -3.84
C LYS A 232 21.64 17.84 -4.81
N THR A 233 22.71 17.57 -5.55
CA THR A 233 23.39 18.54 -6.42
C THR A 233 22.81 18.60 -7.83
N VAL A 234 22.21 17.51 -8.30
CA VAL A 234 21.57 17.46 -9.61
C VAL A 234 20.29 18.27 -9.56
N LYS A 235 20.24 19.35 -10.37
CA LYS A 235 19.09 20.22 -10.58
C LYS A 235 18.39 20.61 -9.27
N PRO A 236 19.08 21.37 -8.40
CA PRO A 236 18.64 21.61 -7.02
C PRO A 236 17.31 22.34 -6.91
N ASP A 237 16.92 23.10 -7.93
CA ASP A 237 15.69 23.90 -7.95
C ASP A 237 14.45 23.13 -8.43
N ALA A 238 14.61 21.89 -8.90
CA ALA A 238 13.50 21.05 -9.32
C ALA A 238 12.74 20.47 -8.12
N ASP A 239 11.45 20.20 -8.28
CA ASP A 239 10.66 19.45 -7.29
C ASP A 239 10.89 17.94 -7.44
N PHE A 240 11.17 17.50 -8.67
CA PHE A 240 11.46 16.12 -9.06
C PHE A 240 12.46 16.08 -10.21
N VAL A 241 13.39 15.12 -10.17
CA VAL A 241 14.28 14.82 -11.30
C VAL A 241 14.07 13.38 -11.73
N LEU A 242 13.86 13.17 -13.03
CA LEU A 242 13.84 11.85 -13.67
C LEU A 242 15.04 11.72 -14.59
N ILE A 243 15.96 10.83 -14.27
CA ILE A 243 17.07 10.47 -15.14
C ILE A 243 16.68 9.20 -15.87
N THR A 244 16.54 9.27 -17.19
CA THR A 244 16.03 8.16 -18.00
C THR A 244 17.16 7.32 -18.57
N GLY A 245 17.24 6.08 -18.09
CA GLY A 245 18.03 5.02 -18.69
C GLY A 245 17.25 4.29 -19.79
N ASN A 246 17.57 3.02 -20.04
CA ASN A 246 16.93 2.21 -21.06
C ASN A 246 16.49 0.87 -20.48
N ASP A 247 15.19 0.73 -20.18
CA ASP A 247 14.59 -0.49 -19.64
C ASP A 247 14.96 -1.76 -20.41
N SER A 248 15.15 -1.67 -21.73
CA SER A 248 15.53 -2.84 -22.54
C SER A 248 16.97 -3.32 -22.31
N GLN A 249 17.82 -2.48 -21.73
CA GLN A 249 19.23 -2.74 -21.43
C GLN A 249 19.49 -2.92 -19.92
N ILE A 250 18.47 -2.77 -19.07
CA ILE A 250 18.60 -2.94 -17.62
C ILE A 250 18.74 -4.42 -17.29
N ASN A 251 19.92 -4.79 -16.78
CA ASN A 251 20.16 -6.11 -16.20
C ASN A 251 19.83 -6.10 -14.69
N PHE A 252 18.54 -6.17 -14.38
CA PHE A 252 18.04 -6.15 -13.00
C PHE A 252 16.99 -7.27 -12.83
N PRO A 253 17.40 -8.46 -12.33
CA PRO A 253 16.51 -9.61 -12.26
C PRO A 253 15.42 -9.46 -11.19
N VAL A 254 14.25 -10.00 -11.50
CA VAL A 254 13.17 -10.24 -10.55
C VAL A 254 13.13 -11.73 -10.24
N GLU A 255 13.71 -12.11 -9.11
CA GLU A 255 13.78 -13.50 -8.68
C GLU A 255 12.50 -13.91 -7.95
N ILE A 256 11.77 -14.90 -8.44
CA ILE A 256 10.58 -15.41 -7.79
C ILE A 256 10.91 -16.71 -7.07
N VAL A 257 11.00 -16.65 -5.74
CA VAL A 257 11.16 -17.82 -4.88
C VAL A 257 9.80 -18.47 -4.70
N THR A 258 9.67 -19.72 -5.17
CA THR A 258 8.40 -20.46 -5.21
C THR A 258 8.58 -21.97 -4.98
N LEU A 259 7.51 -22.70 -4.63
CA LEU A 259 7.54 -24.16 -4.48
C LEU A 259 7.60 -24.89 -5.82
N GLY A 260 7.01 -24.30 -6.86
CA GLY A 260 6.95 -24.86 -8.21
C GLY A 260 8.18 -24.55 -9.06
N GLU A 261 8.29 -25.20 -10.23
CA GLU A 261 9.28 -24.81 -11.26
C GLU A 261 8.92 -23.48 -11.93
N LYS A 262 7.64 -23.11 -11.91
CA LYS A 262 7.09 -21.88 -12.48
C LYS A 262 6.09 -21.27 -11.51
N SER A 263 6.20 -19.96 -11.30
CA SER A 263 5.24 -19.22 -10.51
C SER A 263 4.12 -18.61 -11.35
N VAL A 264 2.89 -18.62 -10.83
CA VAL A 264 1.74 -17.89 -11.41
C VAL A 264 1.98 -16.38 -11.35
N THR A 265 2.74 -15.92 -10.36
CA THR A 265 3.16 -14.51 -10.25
C THR A 265 4.02 -14.10 -11.44
N ALA A 266 4.85 -15.01 -11.98
CA ALA A 266 5.68 -14.74 -13.16
C ALA A 266 4.82 -14.29 -14.36
N ASP A 267 3.63 -14.88 -14.51
CA ASP A 267 2.74 -14.58 -15.62
C ASP A 267 2.14 -13.16 -15.56
N LYS A 268 2.09 -12.55 -14.37
CA LYS A 268 1.53 -11.20 -14.18
C LYS A 268 2.53 -10.09 -14.50
N ILE A 269 3.82 -10.39 -14.50
CA ILE A 269 4.92 -9.42 -14.67
C ILE A 269 5.78 -9.73 -15.90
N LYS A 270 5.16 -10.22 -16.98
CA LYS A 270 5.80 -10.68 -18.24
C LYS A 270 6.67 -9.65 -18.99
N GLY A 271 6.84 -8.43 -18.48
CA GLY A 271 7.72 -7.42 -19.04
C GLY A 271 9.07 -7.27 -18.31
N TYR A 272 9.28 -8.01 -17.22
CA TYR A 272 10.48 -7.94 -16.38
C TYR A 272 11.45 -9.09 -16.67
N ASN A 273 12.71 -8.95 -16.26
CA ASN A 273 13.70 -10.03 -16.33
C ASN A 273 13.44 -11.04 -15.20
N VAL A 274 12.43 -11.89 -15.36
CA VAL A 274 11.96 -12.80 -14.33
C VAL A 274 12.77 -14.10 -14.31
N LYS A 275 13.16 -14.53 -13.10
CA LYS A 275 13.81 -15.82 -12.85
C LYS A 275 13.08 -16.57 -11.73
N ASN A 276 12.54 -17.75 -12.02
CA ASN A 276 11.96 -18.60 -10.98
C ASN A 276 13.09 -19.34 -10.22
N ILE A 277 12.96 -19.38 -8.90
CA ILE A 277 13.86 -20.08 -7.99
C ILE A 277 13.00 -21.04 -7.17
N LYS A 278 13.17 -22.33 -7.42
CA LYS A 278 12.49 -23.35 -6.64
C LYS A 278 13.14 -23.48 -5.27
N SER A 279 12.36 -23.28 -4.21
CA SER A 279 12.80 -23.44 -2.82
C SER A 279 11.63 -23.86 -1.94
N SER A 280 11.90 -24.57 -0.85
CA SER A 280 10.93 -24.83 0.23
C SER A 280 10.89 -23.73 1.29
N GLU A 281 11.89 -22.85 1.32
CA GLU A 281 12.04 -21.80 2.34
C GLU A 281 12.68 -20.51 1.81
N TYR A 282 12.42 -19.40 2.50
CA TYR A 282 13.08 -18.11 2.28
C TYR A 282 13.32 -17.43 3.63
N LYS A 283 14.59 -17.10 3.92
CA LYS A 283 15.03 -16.48 5.20
C LYS A 283 14.41 -17.16 6.45
N GLY A 284 14.37 -18.49 6.46
CA GLY A 284 13.85 -19.30 7.58
C GLY A 284 12.32 -19.48 7.62
N GLU A 285 11.57 -18.85 6.72
CA GLU A 285 10.13 -19.05 6.57
C GLU A 285 9.83 -20.12 5.53
N LYS A 286 8.99 -21.11 5.87
CA LYS A 286 8.57 -22.15 4.92
C LYS A 286 7.57 -21.59 3.91
N LEU A 287 7.82 -21.82 2.63
CA LEU A 287 7.01 -21.27 1.54
C LEU A 287 5.57 -21.83 1.51
N ASP A 288 5.36 -23.04 1.99
CA ASP A 288 4.03 -23.66 2.08
C ASP A 288 3.08 -22.94 3.06
N LYS A 289 3.65 -22.19 4.02
CA LYS A 289 2.94 -21.36 5.00
C LYS A 289 2.72 -19.91 4.55
N ILE A 290 3.32 -19.48 3.45
CA ILE A 290 3.15 -18.13 2.92
C ILE A 290 1.78 -18.02 2.25
N ILE A 291 0.97 -17.07 2.73
CA ILE A 291 -0.38 -16.79 2.21
C ILE A 291 -0.36 -15.62 1.24
N ASP A 292 0.36 -14.54 1.57
CA ASP A 292 0.45 -13.33 0.76
C ASP A 292 1.75 -13.30 -0.04
N VAL A 293 1.71 -12.79 -1.27
CA VAL A 293 2.92 -12.51 -2.04
C VAL A 293 3.72 -11.42 -1.34
N LYS A 294 5.02 -11.65 -1.16
CA LYS A 294 5.95 -10.67 -0.59
C LYS A 294 6.91 -10.18 -1.67
N ILE A 295 7.17 -8.88 -1.74
CA ILE A 295 8.24 -8.31 -2.54
C ILE A 295 9.28 -7.76 -1.59
N VAL A 296 10.48 -8.31 -1.68
CA VAL A 296 11.65 -7.92 -0.89
C VAL A 296 12.58 -7.12 -1.79
N TYR A 297 12.97 -5.93 -1.35
CA TYR A 297 13.67 -4.95 -2.18
C TYR A 297 14.63 -4.10 -1.35
N ASN A 298 15.70 -3.60 -1.98
CA ASN A 298 16.51 -2.54 -1.37
C ASN A 298 15.68 -1.25 -1.30
N PRO A 299 15.72 -0.44 -0.22
CA PRO A 299 14.98 0.82 -0.15
C PRO A 299 15.14 1.73 -1.36
N SER A 300 16.33 1.77 -1.99
CA SER A 300 16.53 2.56 -3.20
C SER A 300 15.66 2.09 -4.37
N ASP A 301 15.24 0.82 -4.39
CA ASP A 301 14.48 0.19 -5.48
C ASP A 301 12.95 0.19 -5.20
N VAL A 302 12.49 0.94 -4.19
CA VAL A 302 11.09 0.96 -3.73
C VAL A 302 10.07 1.19 -4.84
N TYR A 303 10.36 2.06 -5.80
CA TYR A 303 9.43 2.35 -6.88
C TYR A 303 9.30 1.20 -7.88
N THR A 304 10.40 0.48 -8.13
CA THR A 304 10.33 -0.78 -8.90
C THR A 304 9.47 -1.81 -8.17
N ALA A 305 9.63 -1.95 -6.84
CA ALA A 305 8.84 -2.87 -6.03
C ALA A 305 7.33 -2.52 -6.04
N LYS A 306 7.00 -1.23 -5.96
CA LYS A 306 5.60 -0.74 -6.02
C LYS A 306 4.95 -0.96 -7.39
N LEU A 307 5.67 -0.71 -8.48
CA LEU A 307 5.19 -0.99 -9.84
C LEU A 307 4.91 -2.50 -10.03
N LEU A 308 5.80 -3.36 -9.53
CA LEU A 308 5.60 -4.81 -9.51
C LEU A 308 4.37 -5.20 -8.67
N ALA A 309 4.23 -4.66 -7.45
CA ALA A 309 3.09 -4.93 -6.58
C ALA A 309 1.76 -4.57 -7.25
N LYS A 310 1.70 -3.42 -7.94
CA LYS A 310 0.52 -2.98 -8.69
C LYS A 310 0.17 -3.92 -9.83
N GLN A 311 1.16 -4.45 -10.56
CA GLN A 311 0.93 -5.41 -11.64
C GLN A 311 0.52 -6.80 -11.13
N ILE A 312 1.08 -7.25 -10.02
CA ILE A 312 0.72 -8.54 -9.41
C ILE A 312 -0.72 -8.46 -8.86
N GLY A 313 -1.08 -7.34 -8.24
CA GLY A 313 -2.36 -7.10 -7.61
C GLY A 313 -2.60 -8.01 -6.39
N GLY A 314 -3.60 -7.65 -5.57
CA GLY A 314 -4.04 -8.47 -4.44
C GLY A 314 -3.03 -8.58 -3.29
N GLY A 315 -3.17 -7.71 -2.28
CA GLY A 315 -2.60 -7.93 -0.94
C GLY A 315 -1.08 -8.13 -0.84
N VAL A 316 -0.31 -7.65 -1.80
CA VAL A 316 1.15 -7.81 -1.84
C VAL A 316 1.80 -7.06 -0.67
N LYS A 317 2.70 -7.74 0.05
CA LYS A 317 3.49 -7.14 1.14
C LYS A 317 4.83 -6.65 0.61
N LEU A 318 5.12 -5.37 0.81
CA LEU A 318 6.40 -4.75 0.50
C LEU A 318 7.32 -4.85 1.73
N ILE A 319 8.52 -5.42 1.57
CA ILE A 319 9.51 -5.61 2.64
C ILE A 319 10.83 -4.98 2.20
N ALA A 320 11.22 -3.89 2.86
CA ALA A 320 12.51 -3.27 2.64
C ALA A 320 13.64 -4.10 3.28
N ASP A 321 14.74 -4.28 2.55
CA ASP A 321 15.89 -5.10 2.95
C ASP A 321 17.18 -4.56 2.31
N ASN A 322 18.04 -3.95 3.12
CA ASN A 322 19.29 -3.33 2.69
C ASN A 322 20.34 -4.34 2.18
N GLU A 323 20.16 -5.64 2.48
CA GLU A 323 21.08 -6.70 2.02
C GLU A 323 20.83 -7.06 0.56
N ILE A 324 19.64 -6.76 0.03
CA ILE A 324 19.31 -6.96 -1.37
C ILE A 324 20.04 -5.91 -2.20
N ASN A 325 20.75 -6.36 -3.24
CA ASN A 325 21.46 -5.48 -4.16
C ASN A 325 21.32 -6.01 -5.59
N GLY A 326 21.00 -5.11 -6.51
CA GLY A 326 20.96 -5.41 -7.94
C GLY A 326 19.85 -6.38 -8.37
N LYS A 327 18.78 -6.52 -7.58
CA LYS A 327 17.63 -7.38 -7.89
C LYS A 327 16.41 -7.05 -7.04
N ILE A 328 15.26 -7.63 -7.42
CA ILE A 328 14.07 -7.73 -6.57
C ILE A 328 13.81 -9.21 -6.30
N ILE A 329 13.41 -9.54 -5.07
CA ILE A 329 12.97 -10.89 -4.72
C ILE A 329 11.47 -10.87 -4.50
N ILE A 330 10.74 -11.78 -5.14
CA ILE A 330 9.34 -12.05 -4.89
C ILE A 330 9.24 -13.40 -4.21
N VAL A 331 8.58 -13.47 -3.07
CA VAL A 331 8.30 -14.73 -2.39
C VAL A 331 6.82 -15.04 -2.57
N SER A 332 6.53 -16.15 -3.24
CA SER A 332 5.17 -16.58 -3.54
C SER A 332 5.08 -18.10 -3.42
N LYS A 333 3.99 -18.60 -2.84
CA LYS A 333 3.78 -20.05 -2.66
C LYS A 333 3.75 -20.78 -4.01
N ASN A 334 2.99 -20.26 -4.98
CA ASN A 334 2.88 -20.70 -6.37
C ASN A 334 2.59 -19.50 -7.26
#